data_AF-A0A3N7FA28-F1
#
_entry.id   AF-A0A3N7FA28-F1
#
_cell.length_a   1.000
_cell.length_b   1.000
_cell.length_c   1.000
_cell.angle_alpha   90.00
_cell.angle_beta   90.00
_cell.angle_gamma   90.00
#
_symmetry.space_group_name_H-M   'P 1'
#
loop_
_entity.id
_entity.type
_entity.pdbx_description
1 polymer ?
#
loop_
_entity_poly.entity_id
_entity_poly.type
_entity_poly.pdbx_seq_one_letter_code
_entity_poly.pdbx_strand_id
1 'polypeptide(L)'
;MASCISLSSSIPLAASSFLPSFPKTHQVSRVKKPNRPNIPIVSCKSGKNDHEQNPATRRDLLIGLGGLYGATSLSDPFAYANPIAPPDITQCELVTLPSESNPTNCCPQTSTKIKNFEFPSASSPMRIRPAAHLVDKASLAKYAKAIALMKSLPDDDPRSFKSQANVHCAYCDGAYHQAGFPDLQLQIHFSWLFFPWHRAYLYYFERILGKLIDDPTFALPFWNWDAPAGMQIPAIFTDPKSPLYDPLRDANHQPPTL
;
A
#
# COMPACT_ATOMS: atom_id res chain seq x y z
N MET A 1 58.40 -13.31 -52.02
CA MET A 1 57.30 -13.99 -52.74
C MET A 1 56.01 -13.67 -52.01
N ALA A 2 55.05 -13.09 -52.75
CA ALA A 2 53.59 -13.16 -52.63
C ALA A 2 52.93 -12.99 -51.24
N SER A 3 51.83 -12.28 -51.06
CA SER A 3 51.08 -11.27 -51.82
C SER A 3 49.91 -10.92 -50.90
N CYS A 4 49.63 -9.64 -50.67
CA CYS A 4 48.40 -9.21 -50.01
C CYS A 4 47.20 -9.49 -50.93
N ILE A 5 46.10 -10.04 -50.39
CA ILE A 5 44.77 -9.94 -51.00
C ILE A 5 43.78 -9.49 -49.93
N SER A 6 43.40 -8.23 -50.07
CA SER A 6 42.21 -7.59 -49.54
C SER A 6 40.99 -8.11 -50.30
N LEU A 7 39.94 -8.51 -49.58
CA LEU A 7 38.62 -8.75 -50.15
C LEU A 7 37.65 -7.78 -49.49
N SER A 8 37.52 -6.63 -50.14
CA SER A 8 36.40 -5.70 -49.98
C SER A 8 35.16 -6.28 -50.68
N SER A 9 34.09 -6.48 -49.94
CA SER A 9 32.74 -6.70 -50.51
C SER A 9 31.80 -5.61 -50.01
N SER A 10 31.47 -4.67 -50.89
CA SER A 10 30.39 -3.69 -50.75
C SER A 10 29.13 -4.23 -51.41
N ILE A 11 28.06 -4.42 -50.63
CA ILE A 11 26.70 -4.74 -51.10
C ILE A 11 25.71 -3.89 -50.25
N PRO A 12 24.62 -3.35 -50.85
CA PRO A 12 24.15 -2.00 -50.60
C PRO A 12 23.13 -1.85 -49.46
N LEU A 13 22.99 -0.61 -48.99
CA LEU A 13 21.86 -0.15 -48.18
C LEU A 13 20.54 -0.42 -48.94
N ALA A 14 19.75 -1.36 -48.42
CA ALA A 14 18.32 -1.41 -48.66
C ALA A 14 17.62 -0.75 -47.46
N ALA A 15 17.02 0.43 -47.70
CA ALA A 15 16.10 1.04 -46.76
C ALA A 15 14.86 0.15 -46.66
N SER A 16 14.74 -0.61 -45.57
CA SER A 16 13.50 -1.28 -45.22
C SER A 16 12.92 -0.62 -43.99
N SER A 17 11.90 0.19 -44.23
CA SER A 17 11.00 0.73 -43.22
C SER A 17 10.23 -0.42 -42.56
N PHE A 18 10.83 -1.03 -41.54
CA PHE A 18 10.14 -1.94 -40.64
C PHE A 18 9.60 -1.16 -39.45
N LEU A 19 8.35 -0.71 -39.57
CA LEU A 19 7.50 -0.44 -38.42
C LEU A 19 7.35 -1.75 -37.64
N PRO A 20 7.71 -1.82 -36.34
CA PRO A 20 7.25 -2.93 -35.53
C PRO A 20 5.75 -2.74 -35.27
N SER A 21 4.92 -3.40 -36.09
CA SER A 21 3.53 -3.67 -35.77
C SER A 21 3.49 -4.58 -34.54
N PHE A 22 3.22 -3.98 -33.37
CA PHE A 22 2.90 -4.73 -32.16
C PHE A 22 1.61 -5.54 -32.40
N PRO A 23 1.60 -6.88 -32.23
CA PRO A 23 0.36 -7.63 -32.28
C PRO A 23 -0.43 -7.40 -30.98
N LYS A 24 -1.41 -6.48 -31.02
CA LYS A 24 -2.49 -6.45 -30.03
C LYS A 24 -3.40 -7.66 -30.25
N THR A 25 -3.12 -8.77 -29.57
CA THR A 25 -4.11 -9.83 -29.34
C THR A 25 -4.00 -10.38 -27.93
N HIS A 26 -4.44 -9.59 -26.93
CA HIS A 26 -4.94 -10.19 -25.71
C HIS A 26 -6.35 -10.71 -26.00
N GLN A 27 -6.46 -11.98 -26.37
CA GLN A 27 -7.74 -12.68 -26.28
C GLN A 27 -8.16 -12.72 -24.82
N VAL A 28 -9.18 -11.93 -24.48
CA VAL A 28 -9.88 -12.03 -23.20
C VAL A 28 -10.51 -13.43 -23.16
N SER A 29 -9.93 -14.32 -22.36
CA SER A 29 -10.56 -15.59 -22.05
C SER A 29 -11.87 -15.30 -21.30
N ARG A 30 -13.01 -15.54 -21.97
CA ARG A 30 -14.32 -15.57 -21.32
C ARG A 30 -14.36 -16.75 -20.36
N VAL A 31 -14.01 -16.52 -19.10
CA VAL A 31 -14.32 -17.46 -18.02
C VAL A 31 -15.84 -17.58 -17.93
N LYS A 32 -16.38 -18.75 -18.29
CA LYS A 32 -17.79 -19.07 -18.03
C LYS A 32 -17.98 -19.03 -16.50
N LYS A 33 -18.82 -18.11 -16.02
CA LYS A 33 -19.24 -18.11 -14.62
C LYS A 33 -19.93 -19.45 -14.31
N PRO A 34 -19.61 -20.12 -13.20
CA PRO A 34 -20.41 -21.26 -12.75
C PRO A 34 -21.81 -20.77 -12.36
N ASN A 35 -22.83 -21.56 -12.69
CA ASN A 35 -24.21 -21.33 -12.28
C ASN A 35 -24.26 -21.23 -10.75
N ARG A 36 -24.57 -20.05 -10.23
CA ARG A 36 -24.92 -19.89 -8.81
C ARG A 36 -26.38 -20.32 -8.64
N PRO A 37 -26.71 -21.05 -7.56
CA PRO A 37 -28.10 -21.35 -7.24
C PRO A 37 -28.87 -20.05 -6.93
N ASN A 38 -30.13 -20.02 -7.36
CA ASN A 38 -31.04 -18.88 -7.23
C ASN A 38 -31.18 -18.46 -5.76
N ILE A 39 -30.76 -17.23 -5.45
CA ILE A 39 -31.07 -16.56 -4.18
C ILE A 39 -32.42 -15.85 -4.37
N PRO A 40 -33.42 -16.02 -3.50
CA PRO A 40 -34.69 -15.29 -3.61
C PRO A 40 -34.45 -13.79 -3.41
N ILE A 41 -34.84 -12.99 -4.40
CA ILE A 41 -34.88 -11.54 -4.29
C ILE A 41 -36.17 -11.19 -3.55
N VAL A 42 -36.07 -10.60 -2.36
CA VAL A 42 -37.22 -10.01 -1.66
C VAL A 42 -37.52 -8.67 -2.32
N SER A 43 -38.59 -8.64 -3.11
CA SER A 43 -39.16 -7.41 -3.67
C SER A 43 -40.43 -7.08 -2.89
N CYS A 44 -40.42 -5.96 -2.17
CA CYS A 44 -41.64 -5.42 -1.57
C CYS A 44 -42.55 -4.90 -2.70
N LYS A 45 -43.67 -5.57 -2.96
CA LYS A 45 -44.76 -5.00 -3.76
C LYS A 45 -45.72 -4.31 -2.80
N SER A 46 -45.82 -2.98 -2.88
CA SER A 46 -46.95 -2.26 -2.32
C SER A 46 -48.23 -2.59 -3.10
N GLY A 47 -49.35 -2.67 -2.39
CA GLY A 47 -50.65 -3.08 -2.91
C GLY A 47 -51.22 -2.14 -3.96
N LYS A 48 -52.22 -2.65 -4.69
CA LYS A 48 -52.99 -1.90 -5.70
C LYS A 48 -53.67 -0.69 -5.09
N ASN A 49 -53.69 0.38 -5.88
CA ASN A 49 -54.30 1.70 -5.67
C ASN A 49 -53.32 2.70 -5.08
N ASP A 50 -52.61 3.42 -5.96
CA ASP A 50 -52.49 4.88 -5.89
C ASP A 50 -52.05 5.40 -7.26
N HIS A 51 -52.96 6.14 -7.91
CA HIS A 51 -52.66 6.98 -9.05
C HIS A 51 -51.95 8.23 -8.52
N GLU A 52 -50.62 8.22 -8.44
CA GLU A 52 -49.83 9.45 -8.41
C GLU A 52 -48.35 9.14 -8.64
N GLN A 53 -47.65 10.09 -9.25
CA GLN A 53 -46.35 9.97 -9.90
C GLN A 53 -45.28 9.37 -8.97
N ASN A 54 -44.67 8.24 -9.38
CA ASN A 54 -43.44 7.76 -8.76
C ASN A 54 -42.33 8.83 -8.90
N PRO A 55 -41.68 9.28 -7.82
CA PRO A 55 -40.52 10.16 -7.95
C PRO A 55 -39.36 9.37 -8.56
N ALA A 56 -38.77 9.91 -9.62
CA ALA A 56 -37.61 9.34 -10.29
C ALA A 56 -36.50 9.03 -9.27
N THR A 57 -35.99 7.80 -9.28
CA THR A 57 -34.89 7.44 -8.37
C THR A 57 -33.59 8.07 -8.89
N ARG A 58 -32.62 8.32 -8.01
CA ARG A 58 -31.30 8.88 -8.38
C ARG A 58 -30.57 8.05 -9.46
N ARG A 59 -30.93 6.77 -9.63
CA ARG A 59 -30.40 5.90 -10.69
C ARG A 59 -31.02 6.19 -12.06
N ASP A 60 -32.26 6.65 -12.12
CA ASP A 60 -32.96 6.93 -13.37
C ASP A 60 -32.47 8.24 -14.00
N LEU A 61 -32.01 9.19 -13.18
CA LEU A 61 -31.46 10.47 -13.65
C LEU A 61 -30.10 10.33 -14.36
N LEU A 62 -29.30 9.32 -14.00
CA LEU A 62 -27.97 9.08 -14.59
C LEU A 62 -28.05 8.29 -15.91
N ILE A 63 -29.15 7.60 -16.18
CA ILE A 63 -29.37 6.89 -17.45
C ILE A 63 -30.17 7.76 -18.43
N GLY A 64 -31.03 8.66 -17.94
CA GLY A 64 -31.90 9.49 -18.78
C GLY A 64 -31.30 10.77 -19.37
N LEU A 65 -30.17 11.28 -18.85
CA LEU A 65 -29.57 12.54 -19.32
C LEU A 65 -28.28 12.39 -20.15
N GLY A 66 -27.79 11.17 -20.36
CA GLY A 66 -26.55 10.91 -21.11
C GLY A 66 -26.73 10.26 -22.49
N GLY A 67 -27.97 10.04 -22.93
CA GLY A 67 -28.27 8.98 -23.90
C GLY A 67 -28.20 9.30 -25.39
N LEU A 68 -28.18 10.56 -25.86
CA LEU A 68 -28.41 10.82 -27.30
C LEU A 68 -27.54 11.86 -28.01
N TYR A 69 -26.61 12.56 -27.36
CA TYR A 69 -25.78 13.57 -28.05
C TYR A 69 -24.27 13.52 -27.76
N GLY A 70 -23.77 12.53 -27.02
CA GLY A 70 -22.38 12.50 -26.55
C GLY A 70 -21.42 11.50 -27.24
N ALA A 71 -21.86 10.72 -28.23
CA ALA A 71 -21.17 9.48 -28.61
C ALA A 71 -20.34 9.53 -29.91
N THR A 72 -20.06 10.69 -30.50
CA THR A 72 -19.34 10.77 -31.79
C THR A 72 -17.99 11.50 -31.76
N SER A 73 -17.44 11.84 -30.58
CA SER A 73 -16.16 12.57 -30.48
C SER A 73 -15.12 11.98 -29.49
N LEU A 74 -15.31 10.76 -28.98
CA LEU A 74 -14.35 10.16 -28.04
C LEU A 74 -13.53 9.08 -28.74
N SER A 75 -12.24 9.36 -28.94
CA SER A 75 -11.25 8.51 -29.65
C SER A 75 -10.78 7.29 -28.84
N ASP A 76 -11.67 6.66 -28.06
CA ASP A 76 -11.59 6.56 -26.60
C ASP A 76 -12.80 5.86 -25.94
N PRO A 77 -13.48 4.84 -26.52
CA PRO A 77 -14.73 4.32 -25.95
C PRO A 77 -14.57 3.68 -24.55
N PHE A 78 -13.33 3.53 -24.06
CA PHE A 78 -13.04 2.99 -22.75
C PHE A 78 -12.39 4.06 -21.86
N ALA A 79 -13.09 4.43 -20.78
CA ALA A 79 -12.45 5.13 -19.67
C ALA A 79 -11.48 4.17 -18.97
N TYR A 80 -10.19 4.23 -19.33
CA TYR A 80 -9.15 3.51 -18.62
C TYR A 80 -8.85 4.23 -17.31
N ALA A 81 -8.98 3.53 -16.18
CA ALA A 81 -8.50 4.02 -14.90
C ALA A 81 -6.97 4.09 -14.93
N ASN A 82 -6.41 5.19 -14.42
CA ASN A 82 -4.97 5.35 -14.22
C ASN A 82 -4.69 5.37 -12.70
N PRO A 83 -4.62 4.20 -12.03
CA PRO A 83 -4.38 4.14 -10.60
C PRO A 83 -2.95 4.59 -10.28
N ILE A 84 -2.76 5.15 -9.08
CA ILE A 84 -1.43 5.44 -8.55
C ILE A 84 -0.66 4.11 -8.41
N ALA A 85 0.42 3.97 -9.18
CA ALA A 85 1.28 2.80 -9.14
C ALA A 85 2.27 2.86 -7.96
N PRO A 86 2.84 1.72 -7.53
CA PRO A 86 3.98 1.72 -6.62
C PRO A 86 5.13 2.59 -7.19
N PRO A 87 5.84 3.35 -6.35
CA PRO A 87 6.96 4.17 -6.82
C PRO A 87 8.12 3.30 -7.30
N ASP A 88 8.96 3.85 -8.18
CA ASP A 88 10.26 3.25 -8.49
C ASP A 88 11.21 3.54 -7.33
N ILE A 89 11.55 2.50 -6.57
CA ILE A 89 12.42 2.63 -5.39
C ILE A 89 13.85 3.06 -5.73
N THR A 90 14.26 2.97 -7.00
CA THR A 90 15.57 3.48 -7.47
C THR A 90 15.58 4.99 -7.68
N GLN A 91 14.40 5.62 -7.74
CA GLN A 91 14.20 7.06 -7.91
C GLN A 91 13.81 7.74 -6.59
N CYS A 92 14.26 7.20 -5.47
CA CYS A 92 14.06 7.82 -4.16
C CYS A 92 14.97 9.03 -3.97
N GLU A 93 14.42 10.11 -3.41
CA GLU A 93 15.12 11.37 -3.17
C GLU A 93 15.22 11.72 -1.68
N LEU A 94 16.13 12.63 -1.35
CA LEU A 94 16.25 13.18 0.00
C LEU A 94 15.03 14.06 0.32
N VAL A 95 14.50 13.93 1.53
CA VAL A 95 13.35 14.72 1.97
C VAL A 95 13.80 15.94 2.76
N THR A 96 13.05 17.03 2.68
CA THR A 96 13.26 18.21 3.54
C THR A 96 12.21 18.21 4.63
N LEU A 97 12.58 17.79 5.84
CA LEU A 97 11.67 17.76 6.98
C LEU A 97 11.60 19.15 7.66
N PRO A 98 10.42 19.59 8.14
CA PRO A 98 10.25 20.93 8.72
C PRO A 98 11.13 21.22 9.95
N SER A 99 11.50 20.19 10.70
CA SER A 99 12.30 20.29 11.93
C SER A 99 13.78 19.99 11.73
N GLU A 100 14.22 19.66 10.52
CA GLU A 100 15.62 19.31 10.24
C GLU A 100 16.31 20.41 9.42
N SER A 101 17.53 20.74 9.81
CA SER A 101 18.35 21.73 9.12
C SER A 101 18.97 21.19 7.83
N ASN A 102 19.04 19.87 7.67
CA ASN A 102 19.61 19.19 6.51
C ASN A 102 18.59 18.22 5.93
N PRO A 103 18.66 17.94 4.61
CA PRO A 103 17.82 16.91 3.99
C PRO A 103 18.05 15.53 4.62
N THR A 104 16.97 14.82 4.90
CA THR A 104 16.97 13.49 5.53
C THR A 104 16.94 12.40 4.45
N ASN A 105 17.73 11.34 4.64
CA ASN A 105 17.69 10.19 3.75
C ASN A 105 16.75 9.11 4.31
N CYS A 106 15.57 9.01 3.72
CA CYS A 106 14.57 7.99 4.04
C CYS A 106 14.52 6.84 3.03
N CYS A 107 15.47 6.80 2.08
CA CYS A 107 15.44 5.83 1.01
C CYS A 107 15.80 4.42 1.49
N PRO A 108 15.00 3.40 1.12
CA PRO A 108 15.32 2.03 1.44
C PRO A 108 16.53 1.57 0.63
N GLN A 109 17.14 0.46 1.05
CA GLN A 109 18.09 -0.24 0.17
C GLN A 109 17.41 -0.63 -1.14
N THR A 110 18.08 -0.34 -2.26
CA THR A 110 17.52 -0.59 -3.59
C THR A 110 17.51 -2.09 -3.90
N SER A 111 16.42 -2.56 -4.51
CA SER A 111 16.29 -3.92 -5.02
C SER A 111 15.69 -3.87 -6.41
N THR A 112 16.32 -4.53 -7.37
CA THR A 112 15.79 -4.64 -8.74
C THR A 112 14.78 -5.78 -8.89
N LYS A 113 14.59 -6.60 -7.84
CA LYS A 113 13.71 -7.78 -7.86
C LYS A 113 12.49 -7.53 -6.99
N ILE A 114 11.48 -6.88 -7.56
CA ILE A 114 10.16 -6.73 -6.95
C ILE A 114 9.33 -7.96 -7.28
N LYS A 115 8.74 -8.58 -6.25
CA LYS A 115 7.82 -9.72 -6.41
C LYS A 115 6.39 -9.25 -6.20
N ASN A 116 5.47 -9.83 -6.96
CA ASN A 116 4.05 -9.65 -6.70
C ASN A 116 3.69 -10.25 -5.35
N PHE A 117 2.83 -9.56 -4.61
CA PHE A 117 2.34 -10.04 -3.32
C PHE A 117 1.51 -11.32 -3.49
N GLU A 118 1.74 -12.27 -2.62
CA GLU A 118 0.95 -13.50 -2.49
C GLU A 118 0.33 -13.55 -1.09
N PHE A 119 -0.94 -13.92 -1.02
CA PHE A 119 -1.61 -14.09 0.26
C PHE A 119 -0.97 -15.23 1.08
N PRO A 120 -0.92 -15.09 2.41
CA PRO A 120 -0.46 -16.18 3.26
C PRO A 120 -1.37 -17.40 3.08
N SER A 121 -0.81 -18.61 3.24
CA SER A 121 -1.56 -19.87 3.20
C SER A 121 -2.77 -19.82 4.14
N ALA A 122 -3.88 -20.45 3.74
CA ALA A 122 -5.06 -20.64 4.58
C ALA A 122 -4.76 -21.41 5.89
N SER A 123 -3.66 -22.17 5.94
CA SER A 123 -3.18 -22.85 7.15
C SER A 123 -2.37 -21.95 8.10
N SER A 124 -2.10 -20.69 7.72
CA SER A 124 -1.36 -19.76 8.57
C SER A 124 -2.19 -19.42 9.81
N PRO A 125 -1.57 -19.32 11.00
CA PRO A 125 -2.32 -18.97 12.20
C PRO A 125 -2.92 -17.56 12.10
N MET A 126 -4.14 -17.42 12.60
CA MET A 126 -4.79 -16.13 12.77
C MET A 126 -4.08 -15.34 13.86
N ARG A 127 -3.73 -14.08 13.56
CA ARG A 127 -3.15 -13.15 14.53
C ARG A 127 -4.27 -12.30 15.13
N ILE A 128 -4.38 -12.28 16.46
CA ILE A 128 -5.40 -11.51 17.17
C ILE A 128 -4.69 -10.36 17.89
N ARG A 129 -4.89 -9.14 17.42
CA ARG A 129 -4.27 -7.94 17.99
C ARG A 129 -4.93 -7.60 19.33
N PRO A 130 -4.21 -7.63 20.47
CA PRO A 130 -4.78 -7.31 21.78
C PRO A 130 -4.85 -5.79 21.99
N ALA A 131 -5.78 -5.33 22.83
CA ALA A 131 -5.81 -3.94 23.27
C ALA A 131 -4.62 -3.67 24.19
N ALA A 132 -3.83 -2.61 23.91
CA ALA A 132 -2.56 -2.33 24.59
C ALA A 132 -2.67 -2.20 26.12
N HIS A 133 -3.78 -1.64 26.61
CA HIS A 133 -4.06 -1.49 28.05
C HIS A 133 -4.42 -2.81 28.77
N LEU A 134 -4.67 -3.89 28.03
CA LEU A 134 -5.03 -5.22 28.55
C LEU A 134 -3.97 -6.29 28.25
N VAL A 135 -2.81 -5.90 27.71
CA VAL A 135 -1.72 -6.83 27.38
C VAL A 135 -1.19 -7.47 28.66
N ASP A 136 -1.19 -8.80 28.72
CA ASP A 136 -0.62 -9.53 29.84
C ASP A 136 0.92 -9.49 29.87
N LYS A 137 1.52 -9.92 30.99
CA LYS A 137 2.98 -9.90 31.17
C LYS A 137 3.73 -10.71 30.10
N ALA A 138 3.16 -11.83 29.65
CA ALA A 138 3.81 -12.70 28.68
C ALA A 138 3.83 -12.06 27.28
N SER A 139 2.70 -11.50 26.87
CA SER A 139 2.53 -10.78 25.59
C SER A 139 3.37 -9.51 25.57
N LEU A 140 3.44 -8.77 26.69
CA LEU A 140 4.33 -7.63 26.84
C LEU A 140 5.80 -8.04 26.68
N ALA A 141 6.24 -9.12 27.36
CA ALA A 141 7.61 -9.61 27.26
C ALA A 141 7.96 -10.01 25.82
N LYS A 142 7.04 -10.66 25.09
CA LYS A 142 7.22 -10.98 23.66
C LYS A 142 7.34 -9.73 22.81
N TYR A 143 6.46 -8.74 23.01
CA TYR A 143 6.49 -7.50 22.23
C TYR A 143 7.77 -6.69 22.48
N ALA A 144 8.15 -6.52 23.76
CA ALA A 144 9.40 -5.87 24.14
C ALA A 144 10.61 -6.59 23.53
N LYS A 145 10.66 -7.94 23.60
CA LYS A 145 11.72 -8.73 22.97
C LYS A 145 11.78 -8.51 21.46
N ALA A 146 10.63 -8.53 20.77
CA ALA A 146 10.58 -8.34 19.32
C ALA A 146 11.08 -6.97 18.90
N ILE A 147 10.68 -5.90 19.61
CA ILE A 147 11.15 -4.53 19.34
C ILE A 147 12.64 -4.39 19.67
N ALA A 148 13.13 -4.98 20.77
CA ALA A 148 14.55 -4.99 21.09
C ALA A 148 15.38 -5.65 19.98
N LEU A 149 14.94 -6.80 19.46
CA LEU A 149 15.61 -7.48 18.35
C LEU A 149 15.57 -6.64 17.07
N MET A 150 14.43 -6.01 16.75
CA MET A 150 14.29 -5.14 15.58
C MET A 150 15.21 -3.92 15.66
N LYS A 151 15.37 -3.33 16.85
CA LYS A 151 16.31 -2.23 17.12
C LYS A 151 17.78 -2.66 17.09
N SER A 152 18.06 -3.95 17.30
CA SER A 152 19.43 -4.50 17.25
C SER A 152 19.91 -4.87 15.84
N LEU A 153 19.00 -4.88 14.85
CA LEU A 153 19.39 -5.10 13.46
C LEU A 153 20.25 -3.94 12.94
N PRO A 154 21.17 -4.19 11.99
CA PRO A 154 21.89 -3.14 11.30
C PRO A 154 20.92 -2.10 10.71
N ASP A 155 21.28 -0.81 10.78
CA ASP A 155 20.44 0.28 10.28
C ASP A 155 20.03 0.08 8.82
N ASP A 156 20.92 -0.51 8.02
CA ASP A 156 20.74 -0.77 6.59
C ASP A 156 19.94 -2.06 6.29
N ASP A 157 19.67 -2.91 7.29
CA ASP A 157 18.72 -4.02 7.13
C ASP A 157 17.32 -3.44 6.89
N PRO A 158 16.61 -3.81 5.81
CA PRO A 158 15.27 -3.26 5.51
C PRO A 158 14.23 -3.57 6.59
N ARG A 159 14.52 -4.50 7.50
CA ARG A 159 13.68 -4.90 8.64
C ARG A 159 14.04 -4.16 9.93
N SER A 160 15.12 -3.40 9.96
CA SER A 160 15.54 -2.65 11.15
C SER A 160 14.48 -1.65 11.58
N PHE A 161 14.50 -1.28 12.86
CA PHE A 161 13.54 -0.32 13.40
C PHE A 161 13.62 1.03 12.66
N LYS A 162 14.85 1.46 12.33
CA LYS A 162 15.11 2.66 11.53
C LYS A 162 14.59 2.54 10.09
N SER A 163 14.91 1.43 9.41
CA SER A 163 14.43 1.22 8.03
C SER A 163 12.90 1.16 7.96
N GLN A 164 12.23 0.54 8.93
CA GLN A 164 10.78 0.55 8.99
C GLN A 164 10.21 1.96 9.19
N ALA A 165 10.78 2.76 10.10
CA ALA A 165 10.39 4.16 10.27
C ALA A 165 10.61 4.99 8.98
N ASN A 166 11.71 4.77 8.27
CA ASN A 166 12.03 5.42 7.01
C ASN A 166 11.03 5.10 5.89
N VAL A 167 10.39 3.92 5.90
CA VAL A 167 9.30 3.61 4.94
C VAL A 167 8.16 4.62 5.08
N HIS A 168 7.77 4.99 6.30
CA HIS A 168 6.75 6.02 6.49
C HIS A 168 7.24 7.37 5.96
N CYS A 169 8.44 7.81 6.37
CA CYS A 169 9.02 9.05 5.87
C CYS A 169 9.01 9.12 4.32
N ALA A 170 9.46 8.07 3.64
CA ALA A 170 9.59 8.08 2.19
C ALA A 170 8.24 8.23 1.44
N TYR A 171 7.17 7.60 1.95
CA TYR A 171 5.84 7.66 1.32
C TYR A 171 5.00 8.88 1.74
N CYS A 172 5.43 9.61 2.77
CA CYS A 172 4.64 10.66 3.41
C CYS A 172 5.27 12.04 3.29
N ASP A 173 6.58 12.13 3.13
CA ASP A 173 7.35 13.38 3.13
C ASP A 173 8.02 13.68 1.77
N GLY A 174 7.52 13.06 0.70
CA GLY A 174 7.86 13.45 -0.68
C GLY A 174 9.15 12.83 -1.24
N ALA A 175 9.59 11.68 -0.74
CA ALA A 175 10.78 11.00 -1.29
C ALA A 175 10.54 10.34 -2.65
N TYR A 176 9.28 10.20 -3.07
CA TYR A 176 8.90 9.55 -4.32
C TYR A 176 7.99 10.44 -5.18
N HIS A 177 8.13 10.29 -6.49
CA HIS A 177 7.21 10.84 -7.48
C HIS A 177 6.32 9.73 -8.07
N GLN A 178 5.16 10.12 -8.60
CA GLN A 178 4.24 9.18 -9.23
C GLN A 178 4.80 8.69 -10.57
N ALA A 179 4.75 7.37 -10.81
CA ALA A 179 5.26 6.78 -12.04
C ALA A 179 4.55 7.40 -13.27
N GLY A 180 5.33 7.98 -14.18
CA GLY A 180 4.82 8.69 -15.36
C GLY A 180 4.42 10.16 -15.11
N PHE A 181 4.52 10.65 -13.88
CA PHE A 181 4.21 12.03 -13.48
C PHE A 181 5.32 12.57 -12.56
N PRO A 182 6.51 12.88 -13.10
CA PRO A 182 7.69 13.25 -12.30
C PRO A 182 7.52 14.54 -11.51
N ASP A 183 6.63 15.44 -11.91
CA ASP A 183 6.37 16.68 -11.18
C ASP A 183 5.35 16.51 -10.03
N LEU A 184 4.82 15.28 -9.85
CA LEU A 184 3.79 14.98 -8.86
C LEU A 184 4.32 14.01 -7.82
N GLN A 185 4.52 14.52 -6.61
CA GLN A 185 4.92 13.70 -5.46
C GLN A 185 3.86 12.66 -5.12
N LEU A 186 4.31 11.50 -4.65
CA LEU A 186 3.47 10.49 -4.05
C LEU A 186 3.13 10.91 -2.62
N GLN A 187 1.84 11.01 -2.31
CA GLN A 187 1.34 11.27 -0.95
C GLN A 187 0.26 10.26 -0.62
N ILE A 188 0.53 9.44 0.41
CA ILE A 188 -0.43 8.42 0.86
C ILE A 188 -1.45 8.97 1.85
N HIS A 189 -1.16 10.11 2.50
CA HIS A 189 -2.07 10.81 3.38
C HIS A 189 -3.11 11.62 2.60
N PHE A 190 -4.15 12.06 3.32
CA PHE A 190 -5.20 12.96 2.80
C PHE A 190 -5.91 12.44 1.54
N SER A 191 -5.92 11.12 1.36
CA SER A 191 -6.53 10.45 0.22
C SER A 191 -7.08 9.08 0.61
N TRP A 192 -7.76 8.42 -0.33
CA TRP A 192 -8.23 7.04 -0.18
C TRP A 192 -7.11 6.00 -0.02
N LEU A 193 -5.83 6.37 -0.23
CA LEU A 193 -4.69 5.47 -0.08
C LEU A 193 -4.30 5.30 1.39
N PHE A 194 -4.76 6.19 2.27
CA PHE A 194 -4.42 6.21 3.68
C PHE A 194 -4.59 4.84 4.34
N PHE A 195 -5.82 4.29 4.34
CA PHE A 195 -6.10 3.02 4.99
C PHE A 195 -5.40 1.81 4.36
N PRO A 196 -5.45 1.58 3.04
CA PRO A 196 -4.79 0.41 2.45
C PRO A 196 -3.27 0.45 2.60
N TRP A 197 -2.64 1.62 2.49
CA TRP A 197 -1.19 1.74 2.66
C TRP A 197 -0.77 1.42 4.10
N HIS A 198 -1.41 2.03 5.11
CA HIS A 198 -1.09 1.76 6.51
C HIS A 198 -1.39 0.32 6.92
N ARG A 199 -2.44 -0.30 6.33
CA ARG A 199 -2.73 -1.72 6.53
C ARG A 199 -1.59 -2.61 6.02
N ALA A 200 -1.06 -2.32 4.83
CA ALA A 200 0.07 -3.06 4.27
C ALA A 200 1.36 -2.82 5.07
N TYR A 201 1.62 -1.57 5.49
CA TYR A 201 2.76 -1.22 6.32
C TYR A 201 2.77 -2.01 7.63
N LEU A 202 1.66 -1.98 8.39
CA LEU A 202 1.52 -2.74 9.62
C LEU A 202 1.50 -4.27 9.40
N TYR A 203 1.01 -4.75 8.25
CA TYR A 203 1.04 -6.17 7.91
C TYR A 203 2.48 -6.70 7.87
N TYR A 204 3.40 -6.00 7.19
CA TYR A 204 4.79 -6.42 7.14
C TYR A 204 5.51 -6.18 8.47
N PHE A 205 5.28 -5.03 9.12
CA PHE A 205 5.87 -4.72 10.43
C PHE A 205 5.56 -5.80 11.47
N GLU A 206 4.30 -6.21 11.59
CA GLU A 206 3.85 -7.29 12.50
C GLU A 206 4.52 -8.62 12.20
N ARG A 207 4.67 -8.98 10.92
CA ARG A 207 5.28 -10.25 10.50
C ARG A 207 6.79 -10.27 10.70
N ILE A 208 7.46 -9.13 10.52
CA ILE A 208 8.89 -8.99 10.83
C ILE A 208 9.11 -9.23 12.32
N LEU A 209 8.33 -8.57 13.19
CA LEU A 209 8.43 -8.76 14.63
C LEU A 209 8.18 -10.21 15.05
N GLY A 210 7.11 -10.83 14.55
CA GLY A 210 6.84 -12.24 14.82
C GLY A 210 7.96 -13.15 14.34
N LYS A 211 8.58 -12.86 13.19
CA LYS A 211 9.70 -13.63 12.65
C LYS A 211 10.96 -13.49 13.51
N LEU A 212 11.24 -12.31 14.07
CA LEU A 212 12.42 -12.06 14.91
C LEU A 212 12.39 -12.85 16.21
N ILE A 213 11.20 -13.15 16.75
CA ILE A 213 11.04 -13.94 17.98
C ILE A 213 10.59 -15.39 17.71
N ASP A 214 10.58 -15.81 16.44
CA ASP A 214 10.08 -17.11 15.97
C ASP A 214 8.68 -17.47 16.49
N ASP A 215 7.80 -16.47 16.58
CA ASP A 215 6.40 -16.64 16.97
C ASP A 215 5.47 -16.34 15.78
N PRO A 216 4.96 -17.37 15.09
CA PRO A 216 4.06 -17.17 13.95
C PRO A 216 2.69 -16.63 14.36
N THR A 217 2.36 -16.67 15.65
CA THR A 217 1.09 -16.18 16.23
C THR A 217 1.20 -14.76 16.78
N PHE A 218 2.41 -14.18 16.81
CA PHE A 218 2.62 -12.80 17.27
C PHE A 218 1.69 -11.83 16.56
N ALA A 219 1.08 -10.95 17.34
CA ALA A 219 0.20 -9.89 16.88
C ALA A 219 0.57 -8.58 17.57
N LEU A 220 0.56 -7.49 16.81
CA LEU A 220 0.77 -6.15 17.34
C LEU A 220 -0.36 -5.78 18.32
N PRO A 221 -0.07 -5.17 19.46
CA PRO A 221 -1.12 -4.53 20.24
C PRO A 221 -1.65 -3.30 19.49
N PHE A 222 -2.92 -2.97 19.70
CA PHE A 222 -3.51 -1.73 19.23
C PHE A 222 -3.85 -0.82 20.41
N TRP A 223 -3.61 0.48 20.26
CA TRP A 223 -4.04 1.46 21.25
C TRP A 223 -5.55 1.69 21.09
N ASN A 224 -6.32 1.20 22.07
CA ASN A 224 -7.79 1.23 22.08
C ASN A 224 -8.34 2.55 22.66
N TRP A 225 -7.94 3.68 22.05
CA TRP A 225 -8.28 5.02 22.53
C TRP A 225 -9.75 5.43 22.30
N ASP A 226 -10.52 4.62 21.58
CA ASP A 226 -11.97 4.76 21.44
C ASP A 226 -12.75 4.19 22.64
N ALA A 227 -12.10 3.45 23.54
CA ALA A 227 -12.69 2.97 24.78
C ALA A 227 -12.13 3.76 25.99
N PRO A 228 -12.95 4.14 26.99
CA PRO A 228 -12.52 4.94 28.13
C PRO A 228 -11.27 4.42 28.85
N ALA A 229 -11.18 3.10 29.07
CA ALA A 229 -10.04 2.47 29.74
C ALA A 229 -8.73 2.49 28.92
N GLY A 230 -8.82 2.73 27.62
CA GLY A 230 -7.68 2.77 26.70
C GLY A 230 -7.34 4.17 26.19
N MET A 231 -8.01 5.23 26.67
CA MET A 231 -7.79 6.61 26.20
C MET A 231 -6.41 7.17 26.59
N GLN A 232 -5.87 6.74 27.73
CA GLN A 232 -4.53 7.12 28.17
C GLN A 232 -3.45 6.41 27.37
N ILE A 233 -2.24 7.00 27.33
CA ILE A 233 -1.06 6.30 26.81
C ILE A 233 -0.88 4.96 27.54
N PRO A 234 -0.80 3.82 26.82
CA PRO A 234 -0.67 2.53 27.47
C PRO A 234 0.62 2.44 28.28
N ALA A 235 0.52 2.02 29.54
CA ALA A 235 1.63 1.97 30.49
C ALA A 235 2.86 1.18 29.96
N ILE A 236 2.63 0.20 29.08
CA ILE A 236 3.69 -0.59 28.42
C ILE A 236 4.72 0.25 27.65
N PHE A 237 4.36 1.47 27.25
CA PHE A 237 5.23 2.39 26.52
C PHE A 237 5.98 3.36 27.43
N THR A 238 5.67 3.42 28.73
CA THR A 238 6.10 4.53 29.61
C THR A 238 7.32 4.22 30.48
N ASP A 239 7.74 2.95 30.58
CA ASP A 239 8.93 2.55 31.34
C ASP A 239 10.22 2.93 30.58
N PRO A 240 11.06 3.86 31.10
CA PRO A 240 12.30 4.28 30.43
C PRO A 240 13.32 3.17 30.17
N LYS A 241 13.20 2.03 30.87
CA LYS A 241 14.08 0.86 30.68
C LYS A 241 13.57 -0.08 29.59
N SER A 242 12.35 0.13 29.10
CA SER A 242 11.72 -0.72 28.09
C SER A 242 12.23 -0.36 26.68
N PRO A 243 12.43 -1.36 25.79
CA PRO A 243 12.70 -1.09 24.38
C PRO A 243 11.51 -0.42 23.67
N LEU A 244 10.32 -0.40 24.29
CA LEU A 244 9.11 0.26 23.80
C LEU A 244 9.06 1.77 24.13
N TYR A 245 9.97 2.24 24.97
CA TYR A 245 10.04 3.64 25.37
C TYR A 245 10.58 4.52 24.24
N ASP A 246 10.10 5.76 24.24
CA ASP A 246 10.57 6.84 23.38
C ASP A 246 10.60 8.13 24.21
N PRO A 247 11.77 8.78 24.38
CA PRO A 247 11.87 10.04 25.11
C PRO A 247 11.26 11.23 24.35
N LEU A 248 11.03 11.11 23.04
CA LEU A 248 10.49 12.19 22.19
C LEU A 248 8.96 12.21 22.19
N ARG A 249 8.36 12.15 23.38
CA ARG A 249 6.91 12.31 23.58
C ARG A 249 6.64 13.56 24.41
N ASP A 250 5.45 14.12 24.25
CA ASP A 250 5.02 15.26 25.06
C ASP A 250 5.00 14.87 26.54
N ALA A 251 5.82 15.57 27.34
CA ALA A 251 5.98 15.35 28.77
C ALA A 251 4.68 15.63 29.55
N ASN A 252 3.82 16.52 29.03
CA ASN A 252 2.55 16.88 29.67
C ASN A 252 1.47 15.80 29.51
N HIS A 253 1.66 14.88 28.56
CA HIS A 253 0.73 13.77 28.27
C HIS A 253 1.31 12.40 28.67
N GLN A 254 2.30 12.38 29.58
CA GLN A 254 2.80 11.15 30.21
C GLN A 254 2.12 10.92 31.57
N PRO A 255 1.96 9.66 32.02
CA PRO A 255 1.44 9.38 33.35
C PRO A 255 2.29 10.06 34.44
N PRO A 256 1.67 10.53 35.54
CA PRO A 256 0.27 10.34 35.90
C PRO A 256 -0.70 11.33 35.23
N THR A 257 -0.21 12.25 34.40
CA THR A 257 -1.00 13.29 33.75
C THR A 257 -1.86 12.68 32.64
N LEU A 258 -3.14 13.07 32.62
CA LEU A 258 -4.15 12.66 31.63
C LEU A 258 -3.90 13.33 30.27
#